data_AF-A0A4P5VN45-F1
#
_entry.id   AF-A0A4P5VN45-F1
#
_cell.length_a   1.000
_cell.length_b   1.000
_cell.length_c   1.000
_cell.angle_alpha   90.00
_cell.angle_beta   90.00
_cell.angle_gamma   90.00
#
_symmetry.space_group_name_H-M   'P 1'
#
loop_
_entity.id
_entity.type
_entity.pdbx_description
1 polymer ?
#
loop_
_entity_poly.entity_id
_entity_poly.type
_entity_poly.pdbx_seq_one_letter_code
_entity_poly.pdbx_strand_id
1 'polypeptide(L)'
;MLSVSKALAAIALLAGSFMSNAAAAPLACKGPAHIHTGDAATIARHLKATGKQVLTFEGYSGAGYQDPDALMREASRILDRHDPARTLINSGGTAEGMGQIYALAKEKGFNTLGIVSSLARQERVPLSPCVDTVFFVPDRTWGGELPQGRGLSPTSSAIVRNSDALVGIGGGEIARDELLAARRAGKPVTFIPADMNHKLAREKARLKGLPEPKEFGGAAAAALVEAVAK
;
A
#
# COMPACT_ATOMS: atom_id res chain seq x y z
N MET A 1 63.18 -45.11 42.04
CA MET A 1 62.91 -45.80 40.76
C MET A 1 61.40 -45.96 40.63
N LEU A 2 60.84 -45.52 39.48
CA LEU A 2 59.44 -45.63 39.00
C LEU A 2 58.36 -44.92 39.84
N SER A 3 57.77 -43.79 39.40
CA SER A 3 56.80 -43.56 38.28
C SER A 3 55.46 -44.27 38.48
N VAL A 4 54.34 -43.52 38.57
CA VAL A 4 53.34 -43.34 37.51
C VAL A 4 52.17 -42.45 38.00
N SER A 5 51.77 -41.54 37.10
CA SER A 5 50.70 -40.53 37.12
C SER A 5 49.25 -41.02 37.30
N LYS A 6 48.35 -40.08 37.64
CA LYS A 6 47.00 -39.87 37.05
C LYS A 6 46.42 -38.55 37.62
N ALA A 7 46.42 -37.45 36.87
CA ALA A 7 45.42 -37.02 35.87
C ALA A 7 44.57 -35.85 36.42
N LEU A 8 44.99 -34.61 36.14
CA LEU A 8 44.14 -33.43 36.28
C LEU A 8 43.17 -33.37 35.10
N ALA A 9 41.88 -33.36 35.37
CA ALA A 9 40.85 -33.00 34.39
C ALA A 9 40.76 -31.47 34.31
N ALA A 10 41.13 -30.90 33.17
CA ALA A 10 40.89 -29.50 32.86
C ALA A 10 39.43 -29.34 32.36
N ILE A 11 38.60 -28.67 33.14
CA ILE A 11 37.26 -28.22 32.71
C ILE A 11 37.46 -26.89 31.97
N ALA A 12 37.35 -26.92 30.65
CA ALA A 12 37.28 -25.73 29.83
C ALA A 12 35.87 -25.14 29.92
N LEU A 13 35.71 -24.01 30.63
CA LEU A 13 34.50 -23.18 30.54
C LEU A 13 34.52 -22.45 29.19
N LEU A 14 33.69 -22.90 28.25
CA LEU A 14 33.31 -22.11 27.07
C LEU A 14 32.29 -21.05 27.52
N ALA A 15 32.74 -19.81 27.64
CA ALA A 15 31.86 -18.65 27.77
C ALA A 15 31.14 -18.42 26.42
N GLY A 16 29.94 -18.97 26.28
CA GLY A 16 29.05 -18.68 25.16
C GLY A 16 28.41 -17.31 25.35
N SER A 17 28.90 -16.31 24.63
CA SER A 17 28.25 -15.00 24.51
C SER A 17 26.93 -15.16 23.76
N PHE A 18 25.81 -15.27 24.47
CA PHE A 18 24.49 -15.11 23.90
C PHE A 18 24.30 -13.65 23.48
N MET A 19 24.56 -13.35 22.21
CA MET A 19 24.02 -12.14 21.60
C MET A 19 22.50 -12.29 21.57
N SER A 20 21.84 -11.64 22.52
CA SER A 20 20.39 -11.49 22.52
C SER A 20 20.01 -10.70 21.27
N ASN A 21 19.42 -11.38 20.29
CA ASN A 21 18.66 -10.71 19.23
C ASN A 21 17.51 -9.98 19.92
N ALA A 22 17.67 -8.68 20.18
CA ALA A 22 16.57 -7.82 20.52
C ALA A 22 15.67 -7.75 19.28
N ALA A 23 14.64 -8.60 19.24
CA ALA A 23 13.53 -8.40 18.33
C ALA A 23 13.00 -6.98 18.60
N ALA A 24 13.11 -6.10 17.60
CA ALA A 24 12.54 -4.77 17.69
C ALA A 24 11.06 -4.93 18.04
N ALA A 25 10.61 -4.24 19.10
CA ALA A 25 9.19 -4.24 19.45
C ALA A 25 8.38 -3.80 18.22
N PRO A 26 7.23 -4.44 17.93
CA PRO A 26 6.40 -4.04 16.80
C PRO A 26 6.07 -2.55 16.94
N LEU A 27 6.34 -1.79 15.86
CA LEU A 27 6.01 -0.37 15.79
C LEU A 27 4.51 -0.21 16.02
N ALA A 28 4.14 0.24 17.22
CA ALA A 28 2.74 0.46 17.56
C ALA A 28 2.16 1.54 16.64
N CYS A 29 1.16 1.17 15.85
CA CYS A 29 0.39 2.10 15.02
C CYS A 29 -0.46 3.00 15.92
N LYS A 30 -0.31 4.34 15.77
CA LYS A 30 -0.89 5.34 16.67
C LYS A 30 -1.95 6.23 16.01
N GLY A 31 -2.25 6.00 14.74
CA GLY A 31 -3.01 6.89 13.89
C GLY A 31 -2.15 7.96 13.22
N PRO A 32 -2.73 8.72 12.28
CA PRO A 32 -2.05 9.83 11.63
C PRO A 32 -1.62 10.88 12.64
N ALA A 33 -0.33 11.15 12.70
CA ALA A 33 0.24 12.26 13.45
C ALA A 33 -0.11 13.60 12.80
N HIS A 34 -0.29 13.61 11.47
CA HIS A 34 -0.54 14.80 10.70
C HIS A 34 -1.73 14.61 9.76
N ILE A 35 -2.73 15.49 9.89
CA ILE A 35 -3.91 15.52 9.01
C ILE A 35 -3.99 16.90 8.39
N HIS A 36 -4.04 16.92 7.06
CA HIS A 36 -4.10 18.14 6.26
C HIS A 36 -5.29 18.10 5.30
N THR A 37 -5.69 19.27 4.82
CA THR A 37 -6.54 19.40 3.63
C THR A 37 -5.73 20.15 2.59
N GLY A 38 -5.70 19.66 1.35
CA GLY A 38 -4.85 20.25 0.33
C GLY A 38 -5.08 19.67 -1.06
N ASP A 39 -4.84 20.50 -2.07
CA ASP A 39 -4.82 20.08 -3.46
C ASP A 39 -3.48 19.43 -3.86
N ALA A 40 -3.38 18.98 -5.11
CA ALA A 40 -2.17 18.36 -5.64
C ALA A 40 -0.91 19.23 -5.48
N ALA A 41 -1.01 20.57 -5.60
CA ALA A 41 0.13 21.46 -5.48
C ALA A 41 0.59 21.61 -4.02
N THR A 42 -0.35 21.64 -3.09
CA THR A 42 -0.07 21.68 -1.65
C THR A 42 0.62 20.41 -1.18
N ILE A 43 0.15 19.26 -1.66
CA ILE A 43 0.79 17.97 -1.40
C ILE A 43 2.22 17.96 -1.97
N ALA A 44 2.40 18.40 -3.22
CA ALA A 44 3.72 18.45 -3.85
C ALA A 44 4.75 19.28 -3.06
N ARG A 45 4.33 20.45 -2.53
CA ARG A 45 5.20 21.29 -1.70
C ARG A 45 5.60 20.59 -0.41
N HIS A 46 4.68 19.87 0.22
CA HIS A 46 4.97 19.09 1.43
C HIS A 46 5.95 17.95 1.12
N LEU A 47 5.70 17.18 0.06
CA LEU A 47 6.55 16.05 -0.33
C LEU A 47 7.96 16.50 -0.71
N LYS A 48 8.09 17.63 -1.40
CA LYS A 48 9.41 18.22 -1.73
C LYS A 48 10.26 18.48 -0.48
N ALA A 49 9.64 18.91 0.62
CA ALA A 49 10.35 19.13 1.89
C ALA A 49 10.86 17.83 2.53
N THR A 50 10.26 16.69 2.22
CA THR A 50 10.72 15.38 2.73
C THR A 50 11.95 14.85 1.97
N GLY A 51 12.13 15.25 0.71
CA GLY A 51 13.19 14.75 -0.18
C GLY A 51 13.07 13.26 -0.55
N LYS A 52 11.99 12.57 -0.16
CA LYS A 52 11.74 11.16 -0.45
C LYS A 52 10.95 10.99 -1.74
N GLN A 53 11.13 9.83 -2.38
CA GLN A 53 10.29 9.39 -3.50
C GLN A 53 8.98 8.79 -2.98
N VAL A 54 7.88 8.98 -3.69
CA VAL A 54 6.58 8.40 -3.36
C VAL A 54 6.30 7.17 -4.20
N LEU A 55 6.20 6.01 -3.53
CA LEU A 55 5.68 4.78 -4.09
C LEU A 55 4.22 4.63 -3.68
N THR A 56 3.32 4.68 -4.66
CA THR A 56 1.89 4.52 -4.41
C THR A 56 1.43 3.10 -4.75
N PHE A 57 0.71 2.49 -3.83
CA PHE A 57 -0.01 1.25 -4.03
C PHE A 57 -1.47 1.54 -4.32
N GLU A 58 -1.96 0.97 -5.42
CA GLU A 58 -3.35 0.99 -5.82
C GLU A 58 -3.93 -0.43 -5.82
N GLY A 59 -5.24 -0.53 -5.61
CA GLY A 59 -5.94 -1.81 -5.72
C GLY A 59 -7.38 -1.72 -5.21
N TYR A 60 -7.87 -2.81 -4.64
CA TYR A 60 -9.21 -2.83 -4.04
C TYR A 60 -9.22 -2.16 -2.67
N SER A 61 -10.24 -1.35 -2.41
CA SER A 61 -10.59 -0.86 -1.06
C SER A 61 -11.68 -1.76 -0.47
N GLY A 62 -12.90 -1.26 -0.28
CA GLY A 62 -14.03 -2.02 0.28
C GLY A 62 -14.52 -3.22 -0.55
N ALA A 63 -13.98 -3.46 -1.75
CA ALA A 63 -14.21 -4.72 -2.47
C ALA A 63 -13.43 -5.90 -1.86
N GLY A 64 -12.39 -5.61 -1.07
CA GLY A 64 -11.54 -6.61 -0.43
C GLY A 64 -10.75 -7.46 -1.43
N TYR A 65 -9.97 -8.39 -0.88
CA TYR A 65 -9.19 -9.36 -1.65
C TYR A 65 -9.69 -10.77 -1.37
N GLN A 66 -9.64 -11.63 -2.38
CA GLN A 66 -9.95 -13.05 -2.23
C GLN A 66 -8.87 -13.77 -1.41
N ASP A 67 -7.60 -13.42 -1.61
CA ASP A 67 -6.45 -13.91 -0.86
C ASP A 67 -5.68 -12.73 -0.25
N PRO A 68 -6.05 -12.31 0.98
CA PRO A 68 -5.33 -11.25 1.69
C PRO A 68 -3.87 -11.59 1.97
N ASP A 69 -3.53 -12.87 2.17
CA ASP A 69 -2.13 -13.26 2.42
C ASP A 69 -1.28 -13.11 1.15
N ALA A 70 -1.84 -13.41 -0.03
CA ALA A 70 -1.17 -13.13 -1.30
C ALA A 70 -0.93 -11.64 -1.51
N LEU A 71 -1.90 -10.78 -1.18
CA LEU A 71 -1.71 -9.33 -1.17
C LEU A 71 -0.50 -8.94 -0.31
N MET A 72 -0.44 -9.43 0.93
CA MET A 72 0.63 -9.06 1.86
C MET A 72 1.99 -9.60 1.42
N ARG A 73 2.05 -10.82 0.88
CA ARG A 73 3.29 -11.39 0.31
C ARG A 73 3.83 -10.55 -0.84
N GLU A 74 2.95 -10.16 -1.76
CA GLU A 74 3.35 -9.35 -2.91
C GLU A 74 3.77 -7.94 -2.49
N ALA A 75 2.99 -7.30 -1.61
CA ALA A 75 3.34 -6.00 -1.05
C ALA A 75 4.71 -6.05 -0.34
N SER A 76 4.99 -7.10 0.45
CA SER A 76 6.30 -7.28 1.09
C SER A 76 7.42 -7.34 0.06
N ARG A 77 7.28 -8.20 -0.95
CA ARG A 77 8.27 -8.38 -2.01
C ARG A 77 8.56 -7.09 -2.77
N ILE A 78 7.55 -6.25 -2.96
CA ILE A 78 7.72 -4.93 -3.54
C ILE A 78 8.51 -4.04 -2.59
N LEU A 79 8.06 -3.90 -1.33
CA LEU A 79 8.71 -3.06 -0.32
C LEU A 79 10.18 -3.44 -0.09
N ASP A 80 10.53 -4.73 -0.12
CA ASP A 80 11.89 -5.24 0.04
C ASP A 80 12.87 -4.75 -1.04
N ARG A 81 12.37 -4.16 -2.13
CA ARG A 81 13.17 -3.58 -3.23
C ARG A 81 13.39 -2.07 -3.09
N HIS A 82 12.83 -1.44 -2.05
CA HIS A 82 12.92 -0.01 -1.83
C HIS A 82 13.62 0.32 -0.52
N ASP A 83 14.29 1.46 -0.47
CA ASP A 83 14.96 1.95 0.72
C ASP A 83 13.99 2.80 1.56
N PRO A 84 13.63 2.38 2.80
CA PRO A 84 12.73 3.14 3.66
C PRO A 84 13.26 4.54 4.02
N ALA A 85 14.59 4.75 4.00
CA ALA A 85 15.19 6.06 4.21
C ALA A 85 14.90 7.03 3.04
N ARG A 86 14.60 6.52 1.85
CA ARG A 86 14.43 7.31 0.61
C ARG A 86 13.03 7.26 0.02
N THR A 87 12.14 6.42 0.55
CA THR A 87 10.82 6.18 -0.02
C THR A 87 9.69 6.41 1.00
N LEU A 88 8.61 7.01 0.55
CA LEU A 88 7.32 7.16 1.21
C LEU A 88 6.31 6.21 0.57
N ILE A 89 5.49 5.57 1.40
CA ILE A 89 4.45 4.65 0.92
C ILE A 89 3.09 5.35 0.96
N ASN A 90 2.41 5.45 -0.19
CA ASN A 90 1.05 5.94 -0.29
C ASN A 90 0.06 4.82 -0.68
N SER A 91 -1.15 4.85 -0.11
CA SER A 91 -2.20 3.83 -0.33
C SER A 91 -3.61 4.37 0.04
N GLY A 92 -3.91 5.63 -0.27
CA GLY A 92 -5.27 6.16 -0.10
C GLY A 92 -5.74 6.42 1.35
N GLY A 93 -4.89 6.24 2.36
CA GLY A 93 -5.09 6.68 3.76
C GLY A 93 -6.10 5.90 4.61
N THR A 94 -7.02 5.16 4.01
CA THR A 94 -8.02 4.33 4.73
C THR A 94 -7.43 2.98 5.14
N ALA A 95 -8.08 2.27 6.07
CA ALA A 95 -7.58 0.99 6.61
C ALA A 95 -7.93 -0.23 5.74
N GLU A 96 -9.00 -0.16 4.97
CA GLU A 96 -9.57 -1.32 4.28
C GLU A 96 -8.85 -1.65 2.97
N GLY A 97 -8.94 -2.92 2.56
CA GLY A 97 -8.42 -3.39 1.28
C GLY A 97 -6.91 -3.16 1.19
N MET A 98 -6.46 -2.37 0.20
CA MET A 98 -5.05 -2.03 0.01
C MET A 98 -4.47 -1.30 1.23
N GLY A 99 -5.28 -0.58 2.01
CA GLY A 99 -4.86 0.11 3.24
C GLY A 99 -4.23 -0.80 4.30
N GLN A 100 -4.43 -2.12 4.22
CA GLN A 100 -3.79 -3.10 5.10
C GLN A 100 -2.26 -3.09 4.98
N ILE A 101 -1.69 -2.65 3.85
CA ILE A 101 -0.23 -2.62 3.66
C ILE A 101 0.46 -1.60 4.55
N TYR A 102 -0.26 -0.62 5.12
CA TYR A 102 0.37 0.41 5.96
C TYR A 102 1.07 -0.20 7.18
N ALA A 103 0.48 -1.22 7.81
CA ALA A 103 1.10 -1.90 8.94
C ALA A 103 2.43 -2.55 8.54
N LEU A 104 2.44 -3.25 7.40
CA LEU A 104 3.64 -3.88 6.85
C LEU A 104 4.71 -2.85 6.45
N ALA A 105 4.31 -1.72 5.85
CA ALA A 105 5.22 -0.64 5.51
C ALA A 105 5.88 -0.07 6.77
N LYS A 106 5.12 0.15 7.85
CA LYS A 106 5.66 0.60 9.14
C LYS A 106 6.62 -0.41 9.75
N GLU A 107 6.27 -1.70 9.74
CA GLU A 107 7.14 -2.79 10.22
C GLU A 107 8.49 -2.79 9.50
N LYS A 108 8.50 -2.51 8.19
CA LYS A 108 9.71 -2.39 7.36
C LYS A 108 10.40 -1.03 7.45
N GLY A 109 9.95 -0.14 8.34
CA GLY A 109 10.59 1.15 8.62
C GLY A 109 10.24 2.28 7.66
N PHE A 110 9.27 2.11 6.77
CA PHE A 110 8.83 3.18 5.88
C PHE A 110 7.99 4.23 6.61
N ASN A 111 8.10 5.48 6.17
CA ASN A 111 7.11 6.50 6.47
C ASN A 111 5.90 6.36 5.53
N THR A 112 4.71 6.61 6.05
CA THR A 112 3.45 6.35 5.34
C THR A 112 2.64 7.62 5.11
N LEU A 113 2.11 7.74 3.89
CA LEU A 113 1.31 8.85 3.40
C LEU A 113 -0.07 8.33 2.98
N GLY A 114 -1.13 9.11 3.18
CA GLY A 114 -2.44 8.85 2.62
C GLY A 114 -2.95 10.08 1.88
N ILE A 115 -3.09 9.99 0.56
CA ILE A 115 -3.81 10.99 -0.23
C ILE A 115 -5.20 10.44 -0.50
N VAL A 116 -6.24 11.09 0.02
CA VAL A 116 -7.61 10.54 0.01
C VAL A 116 -8.64 11.63 -0.27
N SER A 117 -9.75 11.27 -0.90
CA SER A 117 -10.86 12.20 -1.12
C SER A 117 -11.45 12.70 0.19
N SER A 118 -11.86 13.96 0.22
CA SER A 118 -12.64 14.53 1.34
C SER A 118 -13.95 13.78 1.60
N LEU A 119 -14.44 13.02 0.61
CA LEU A 119 -15.60 12.14 0.75
C LEU A 119 -15.39 11.06 1.81
N ALA A 120 -14.18 10.52 1.98
CA ALA A 120 -13.88 9.55 3.03
C ALA A 120 -14.17 10.11 4.42
N ARG A 121 -13.87 11.40 4.65
CA ARG A 121 -14.20 12.09 5.91
C ARG A 121 -15.70 12.33 6.06
N GLN A 122 -16.38 12.69 4.97
CA GLN A 122 -17.84 12.93 4.97
C GLN A 122 -18.61 11.64 5.27
N GLU A 123 -18.19 10.53 4.69
CA GLU A 123 -18.76 9.20 4.90
C GLU A 123 -18.21 8.50 6.17
N ARG A 124 -17.35 9.19 6.94
CA ARG A 124 -16.76 8.69 8.20
C ARG A 124 -16.01 7.37 8.04
N VAL A 125 -15.37 7.17 6.89
CA VAL A 125 -14.52 6.01 6.66
C VAL A 125 -13.27 6.11 7.54
N PRO A 126 -12.94 5.07 8.32
CA PRO A 126 -11.80 5.12 9.22
C PRO A 126 -10.49 5.22 8.45
N LEU A 127 -9.63 6.13 8.90
CA LEU A 127 -8.23 6.18 8.47
C LEU A 127 -7.47 4.99 9.06
N SER A 128 -6.44 4.54 8.35
CA SER A 128 -5.54 3.50 8.88
C SER A 128 -4.86 4.00 10.16
N PRO A 129 -4.73 3.18 11.21
CA PRO A 129 -3.92 3.55 12.37
C PRO A 129 -2.42 3.62 12.03
N CYS A 130 -2.00 3.06 10.89
CA CYS A 130 -0.59 2.92 10.51
C CYS A 130 -0.17 3.95 9.43
N VAL A 131 -1.02 4.92 9.08
CA VAL A 131 -0.64 6.03 8.21
C VAL A 131 -0.06 7.18 9.06
N ASP A 132 1.08 7.75 8.68
CA ASP A 132 1.73 8.85 9.43
C ASP A 132 1.10 10.21 9.10
N THR A 133 0.91 10.47 7.80
CA THR A 133 0.38 11.75 7.30
C THR A 133 -0.77 11.51 6.33
N VAL A 134 -1.88 12.23 6.50
CA VAL A 134 -3.04 12.17 5.58
C VAL A 134 -3.35 13.54 4.99
N PHE A 135 -3.58 13.57 3.69
CA PHE A 135 -4.13 14.70 2.96
C PHE A 135 -5.53 14.37 2.46
N PHE A 136 -6.52 15.10 2.98
CA PHE A 136 -7.85 15.14 2.39
C PHE A 136 -7.84 16.11 1.20
N VAL A 137 -8.06 15.58 0.00
CA VAL A 137 -8.22 16.37 -1.22
C VAL A 137 -9.69 16.82 -1.33
N PRO A 138 -9.98 18.12 -1.48
CA PRO A 138 -11.35 18.58 -1.75
C PRO A 138 -11.88 17.96 -3.03
N ASP A 139 -12.77 16.99 -2.88
CA ASP A 139 -13.32 16.18 -3.95
C ASP A 139 -14.66 15.62 -3.52
N ARG A 140 -15.61 15.59 -4.45
CA ARG A 140 -16.97 15.06 -4.25
C ARG A 140 -17.13 13.65 -4.81
N THR A 141 -16.10 13.09 -5.43
CA THR A 141 -16.06 11.69 -5.86
C THR A 141 -15.06 10.90 -5.01
N TRP A 142 -15.07 9.59 -5.15
CA TRP A 142 -14.08 8.69 -4.52
C TRP A 142 -12.72 8.70 -5.23
N GLY A 143 -12.65 9.19 -6.47
CA GLY A 143 -11.50 9.03 -7.36
C GLY A 143 -11.95 8.75 -8.80
N GLY A 144 -11.01 8.29 -9.63
CA GLY A 144 -11.19 7.85 -11.01
C GLY A 144 -11.26 8.98 -12.04
N GLU A 145 -11.57 8.61 -13.28
CA GLU A 145 -11.89 9.54 -14.36
C GLU A 145 -13.27 10.19 -14.15
N LEU A 146 -13.33 11.50 -14.40
CA LEU A 146 -14.58 12.24 -14.44
C LEU A 146 -15.35 11.93 -15.73
N PRO A 147 -16.70 11.99 -15.69
CA PRO A 147 -17.52 11.76 -16.88
C PRO A 147 -17.14 12.65 -18.07
N GLN A 148 -17.45 12.16 -19.27
CA GLN A 148 -17.33 12.91 -20.53
C GLN A 148 -15.89 13.36 -20.84
N GLY A 149 -14.89 12.57 -20.43
CA GLY A 149 -13.48 12.83 -20.79
C GLY A 149 -12.88 14.06 -20.09
N ARG A 150 -13.46 14.49 -18.96
CA ARG A 150 -12.98 15.64 -18.19
C ARG A 150 -11.66 15.40 -17.43
N GLY A 151 -10.99 14.29 -17.68
CA GLY A 151 -9.76 13.87 -17.01
C GLY A 151 -10.01 13.29 -15.62
N LEU A 152 -8.93 13.11 -14.86
CA LEU A 152 -9.02 12.57 -13.50
C LEU A 152 -9.75 13.51 -12.55
N SER A 153 -10.45 12.91 -11.58
CA SER A 153 -10.94 13.60 -10.39
C SER A 153 -9.80 14.33 -9.64
N PRO A 154 -10.11 15.37 -8.84
CA PRO A 154 -9.11 16.04 -8.02
C PRO A 154 -8.24 15.09 -7.19
N THR A 155 -8.84 14.08 -6.57
CA THR A 155 -8.12 13.10 -5.73
C THR A 155 -7.17 12.25 -6.56
N SER A 156 -7.65 11.62 -7.63
CA SER A 156 -6.80 10.79 -8.50
C SER A 156 -5.72 11.60 -9.21
N SER A 157 -6.03 12.83 -9.62
CA SER A 157 -5.02 13.75 -10.14
C SER A 157 -3.94 14.06 -9.10
N ALA A 158 -4.33 14.28 -7.84
CA ALA A 158 -3.38 14.50 -6.76
C ALA A 158 -2.50 13.27 -6.50
N ILE A 159 -3.09 12.07 -6.43
CA ILE A 159 -2.36 10.82 -6.26
C ILE A 159 -1.36 10.63 -7.40
N VAL A 160 -1.84 10.63 -8.65
CA VAL A 160 -0.99 10.37 -9.82
C VAL A 160 0.11 11.41 -9.92
N ARG A 161 -0.20 12.71 -9.79
CA ARG A 161 0.82 13.78 -9.91
C ARG A 161 1.90 13.69 -8.85
N ASN A 162 1.55 13.30 -7.62
CA ASN A 162 2.46 13.26 -6.48
C ASN A 162 3.12 11.90 -6.25
N SER A 163 2.90 10.92 -7.13
CA SER A 163 3.60 9.63 -7.10
C SER A 163 4.81 9.64 -8.02
N ASP A 164 5.92 9.04 -7.61
CA ASP A 164 7.08 8.80 -8.48
C ASP A 164 6.94 7.47 -9.23
N ALA A 165 6.36 6.46 -8.58
CA ALA A 165 6.01 5.18 -9.18
C ALA A 165 4.68 4.66 -8.60
N LEU A 166 3.96 3.84 -9.37
CA LEU A 166 2.73 3.22 -8.92
C LEU A 166 2.79 1.69 -9.08
N VAL A 167 2.16 1.00 -8.13
CA VAL A 167 1.96 -0.44 -8.16
C VAL A 167 0.50 -0.76 -7.96
N GLY A 168 -0.12 -1.42 -8.94
CA GLY A 168 -1.45 -2.00 -8.80
C GLY A 168 -1.35 -3.46 -8.36
N ILE A 169 -2.05 -3.85 -7.30
CA ILE A 169 -2.31 -5.27 -6.97
C ILE A 169 -3.82 -5.47 -7.05
N GLY A 170 -4.30 -6.04 -8.15
CA GLY A 170 -5.71 -5.98 -8.52
C GLY A 170 -6.20 -4.52 -8.70
N GLY A 171 -7.50 -4.30 -8.55
CA GLY A 171 -8.09 -2.96 -8.54
C GLY A 171 -9.37 -2.79 -9.36
N GLY A 172 -10.22 -1.87 -8.89
CA GLY A 172 -11.43 -1.43 -9.58
C GLY A 172 -11.17 -0.34 -10.61
N GLU A 173 -12.21 0.40 -10.97
CA GLU A 173 -12.17 1.47 -11.99
C GLU A 173 -11.24 2.62 -11.58
N ILE A 174 -11.24 3.01 -10.31
CA ILE A 174 -10.38 4.10 -9.79
C ILE A 174 -8.90 3.74 -9.96
N ALA A 175 -8.50 2.56 -9.46
CA ALA A 175 -7.14 2.06 -9.60
C ALA A 175 -6.74 1.93 -11.08
N ARG A 176 -7.62 1.40 -11.94
CA ARG A 176 -7.40 1.36 -13.39
C ARG A 176 -7.07 2.74 -13.95
N ASP A 177 -7.90 3.73 -13.65
CA ASP A 177 -7.81 5.08 -14.20
C ASP A 177 -6.51 5.77 -13.76
N GLU A 178 -6.13 5.63 -12.50
CA GLU A 178 -4.90 6.18 -11.94
C GLU A 178 -3.65 5.52 -12.53
N LEU A 179 -3.63 4.19 -12.62
CA LEU A 179 -2.51 3.43 -13.18
C LEU A 179 -2.33 3.73 -14.68
N LEU A 180 -3.42 3.82 -15.44
CA LEU A 180 -3.36 4.21 -16.85
C LEU A 180 -2.90 5.67 -17.02
N ALA A 181 -3.40 6.59 -16.19
CA ALA A 181 -2.95 7.97 -16.22
C ALA A 181 -1.47 8.12 -15.84
N ALA A 182 -0.98 7.34 -14.89
CA ALA A 182 0.44 7.30 -14.54
C ALA A 182 1.31 6.79 -15.71
N ARG A 183 0.88 5.71 -16.39
CA ARG A 183 1.54 5.24 -17.62
C ARG A 183 1.59 6.33 -18.69
N ARG A 184 0.47 7.00 -18.95
CA ARG A 184 0.38 8.12 -19.91
C ARG A 184 1.31 9.28 -19.53
N ALA A 185 1.52 9.50 -18.24
CA ALA A 185 2.45 10.50 -17.72
C ALA A 185 3.92 10.04 -17.71
N GLY A 186 4.24 8.86 -18.26
CA GLY A 186 5.61 8.33 -18.33
C GLY A 186 6.15 7.80 -17.00
N LYS A 187 5.29 7.57 -16.01
CA LYS A 187 5.70 7.08 -14.69
C LYS A 187 5.83 5.55 -14.70
N PRO A 188 6.80 4.97 -13.97
CA PRO A 188 6.86 3.52 -13.78
C PRO A 188 5.57 3.00 -13.15
N VAL A 189 4.99 1.97 -13.79
CA VAL A 189 3.78 1.29 -13.32
C VAL A 189 3.99 -0.22 -13.35
N THR A 190 3.88 -0.85 -12.19
CA THR A 190 3.81 -2.32 -12.05
C THR A 190 2.37 -2.73 -11.82
N PHE A 191 1.92 -3.81 -12.43
CA PHE A 191 0.59 -4.39 -12.15
C PHE A 191 0.73 -5.88 -11.85
N ILE A 192 0.13 -6.31 -10.74
CA ILE A 192 -0.01 -7.72 -10.36
C ILE A 192 -1.50 -8.05 -10.32
N PRO A 193 -1.98 -9.01 -11.13
CA PRO A 193 -3.37 -9.47 -11.06
C PRO A 193 -3.69 -10.04 -9.68
N ALA A 194 -4.83 -9.64 -9.13
CA ALA A 194 -5.41 -10.23 -7.93
C ALA A 194 -6.93 -10.14 -8.02
N ASP A 195 -7.61 -11.11 -7.43
CA ASP A 195 -9.07 -11.13 -7.40
C ASP A 195 -9.61 -10.34 -6.21
N MET A 196 -10.69 -9.59 -6.46
CA MET A 196 -11.52 -9.05 -5.39
C MET A 196 -12.16 -10.18 -4.59
N ASN A 197 -12.62 -9.91 -3.37
CA ASN A 197 -13.31 -10.94 -2.59
C ASN A 197 -14.58 -11.43 -3.32
N HIS A 198 -14.62 -12.72 -3.68
CA HIS A 198 -15.68 -13.26 -4.53
C HIS A 198 -17.05 -13.19 -3.84
N LYS A 199 -17.10 -13.46 -2.52
CA LYS A 199 -18.35 -13.40 -1.75
C LYS A 199 -18.90 -11.98 -1.70
N LEU A 200 -18.06 -11.01 -1.35
CA LEU A 200 -18.45 -9.59 -1.31
C LEU A 200 -18.88 -9.09 -2.69
N ALA A 201 -18.19 -9.52 -3.76
CA ALA A 201 -18.54 -9.17 -5.13
C ALA A 201 -19.94 -9.69 -5.52
N ARG A 202 -20.23 -10.97 -5.24
CA ARG A 202 -21.55 -11.57 -5.49
C ARG A 202 -22.65 -10.89 -4.67
N GLU A 203 -22.39 -10.62 -3.40
CA GLU A 203 -23.34 -9.93 -2.52
C GLU A 203 -23.63 -8.51 -3.00
N LYS A 204 -22.60 -7.75 -3.36
CA LYS A 204 -22.74 -6.40 -3.93
C LYS A 204 -23.53 -6.42 -5.24
N ALA A 205 -23.30 -7.39 -6.11
CA ALA A 205 -24.08 -7.55 -7.35
C ALA A 205 -25.55 -7.83 -7.05
N ARG A 206 -25.84 -8.78 -6.14
CA ARG A 206 -27.20 -9.11 -5.69
C ARG A 206 -27.93 -7.90 -5.11
N LEU A 207 -27.28 -7.14 -4.22
CA LEU A 207 -27.85 -5.93 -3.61
C LEU A 207 -28.16 -4.83 -4.64
N LYS A 208 -27.44 -4.81 -5.76
CA LYS A 208 -27.65 -3.86 -6.86
C LYS A 208 -28.58 -4.39 -7.96
N GLY A 209 -29.13 -5.60 -7.82
CA GLY A 209 -29.95 -6.22 -8.87
C GLY A 209 -29.16 -6.50 -10.16
N LEU A 210 -27.84 -6.68 -10.06
CA LEU A 210 -26.96 -6.99 -11.19
C LEU A 210 -26.77 -8.50 -11.35
N PRO A 211 -26.45 -8.99 -12.56
CA PRO A 211 -26.07 -10.38 -12.77
C PRO A 211 -24.89 -10.81 -11.88
N GLU A 212 -24.84 -12.10 -11.54
CA GLU A 212 -23.72 -12.64 -10.78
C GLU A 212 -22.39 -12.43 -11.55
N PRO A 213 -21.35 -11.88 -10.88
CA PRO A 213 -20.03 -11.73 -11.50
C PRO A 213 -19.45 -13.09 -11.87
N LYS A 214 -18.95 -13.21 -13.10
CA LYS A 214 -18.20 -14.38 -13.57
C LYS A 214 -16.69 -14.20 -13.46
N GLU A 215 -16.25 -12.94 -13.45
CA GLU A 215 -14.85 -12.52 -13.38
C GLU A 215 -14.63 -11.66 -12.14
N PHE A 216 -13.49 -11.83 -11.49
CA PHE A 216 -13.19 -11.18 -10.21
C PHE A 216 -11.90 -10.34 -10.22
N GLY A 217 -11.16 -10.29 -11.33
CA GLY A 217 -9.92 -9.50 -11.48
C GLY A 217 -10.12 -7.99 -11.58
N GLY A 218 -11.36 -7.50 -11.65
CA GLY A 218 -11.69 -6.08 -11.66
C GLY A 218 -11.25 -5.31 -12.91
N ALA A 219 -11.59 -4.03 -12.94
CA ALA A 219 -11.37 -3.19 -14.12
C ALA A 219 -9.89 -2.91 -14.41
N ALA A 220 -9.02 -2.94 -13.39
CA ALA A 220 -7.59 -2.74 -13.59
C ALA A 220 -6.96 -3.93 -14.33
N ALA A 221 -7.34 -5.17 -14.01
CA ALA A 221 -6.83 -6.35 -14.70
C ALA A 221 -7.21 -6.35 -16.18
N ALA A 222 -8.49 -6.07 -16.49
CA ALA A 222 -8.97 -5.99 -17.87
C ALA A 222 -8.16 -5.00 -18.73
N ALA A 223 -7.76 -3.85 -18.16
CA ALA A 223 -7.01 -2.84 -18.91
C ALA A 223 -5.49 -3.07 -18.95
N LEU A 224 -4.90 -3.60 -17.87
CA LEU A 224 -3.44 -3.62 -17.70
C LEU A 224 -2.80 -4.96 -18.05
N VAL A 225 -3.55 -6.07 -18.02
CA VAL A 225 -3.07 -7.38 -18.49
C VAL A 225 -3.11 -7.43 -20.02
N GLU A 226 -4.19 -6.95 -20.63
CA GLU A 226 -4.33 -6.91 -22.10
C GLU A 226 -3.29 -5.97 -22.76
N ALA A 227 -2.85 -4.93 -22.06
CA ALA A 227 -1.87 -3.97 -22.57
C ALA A 227 -0.43 -4.52 -22.67
N VAL A 228 -0.15 -5.73 -22.15
CA VAL A 228 1.16 -6.40 -22.28
C VAL A 228 1.18 -7.38 -23.47
N ALA A 229 0.02 -7.70 -24.04
CA ALA A 229 -0.13 -8.65 -25.14
C ALA A 229 -0.18 -8.00 -26.53
N LYS A 230 0.13 -6.71 -26.65
CA LYS A 230 0.22 -5.95 -27.91
C LYS A 230 1.59 -5.27 -28.00
#